data_AF-A0A3D3TDX7-F1
#
_entry.id   AF-A0A3D3TDX7-F1
#
_cell.length_a   1.000
_cell.length_b   1.000
_cell.length_c   1.000
_cell.angle_alpha   90.00
_cell.angle_beta   90.00
_cell.angle_gamma   90.00
#
_symmetry.space_group_name_H-M   'P 1'
#
loop_
_entity.id
_entity.type
_entity.pdbx_description
1 polymer ?
#
loop_
_entity_poly.entity_id
_entity_poly.type
_entity_poly.pdbx_seq_one_letter_code
_entity_poly.pdbx_strand_id
1 'polypeptide(L)' 'MSILDLSEQEIVRRNSLEEMRRMGIEPYPAALYETNAYTTEIKQNFEDEGERRNVSIAGRIMSRRIMGKA' A
#
# COMPACT_ATOMS: atom_id res chain seq x y z
N MET A 1 -24.89 -21.82 9.66
CA MET A 1 -23.53 -21.30 9.35
C MET A 1 -22.90 -20.94 10.68
N SER A 2 -21.87 -21.67 11.08
CA SER A 2 -21.18 -21.46 12.36
C SER A 2 -20.46 -20.11 12.33
N ILE A 3 -20.49 -19.39 13.45
CA ILE A 3 -19.87 -18.05 13.65
C ILE A 3 -18.33 -18.19 13.84
N LEU A 4 -17.78 -19.40 13.70
CA LEU A 4 -16.39 -19.74 14.04
C LEU A 4 -15.48 -20.00 12.83
N ASP A 5 -16.02 -20.07 11.62
CA ASP A 5 -15.23 -20.34 10.42
C ASP A 5 -14.80 -19.03 9.75
N LEU A 6 -13.49 -18.88 9.57
CA LEU A 6 -12.91 -17.73 8.88
C LEU A 6 -13.30 -17.72 7.41
N SER A 7 -13.57 -16.55 6.85
CA SER A 7 -13.74 -16.43 5.40
C SER A 7 -12.41 -16.70 4.68
N GLU A 8 -12.46 -17.18 3.43
CA GLU A 8 -11.25 -17.39 2.61
C GLU A 8 -10.39 -16.13 2.52
N GLN A 9 -11.03 -14.95 2.39
CA GLN A 9 -10.33 -13.68 2.33
C GLN A 9 -9.56 -13.38 3.62
N GLU A 10 -10.13 -13.69 4.77
CA GLU A 10 -9.47 -13.50 6.05
C GLU A 10 -8.32 -14.49 6.26
N ILE A 11 -8.49 -15.74 5.82
CA ILE A 11 -7.41 -16.75 5.84
C ILE A 11 -6.23 -16.25 5.00
N VAL A 12 -6.49 -15.80 3.77
CA VAL A 12 -5.46 -15.25 2.88
C VAL A 12 -4.75 -14.05 3.51
N ARG A 13 -5.49 -13.10 4.11
CA ARG A 13 -4.90 -11.93 4.77
C ARG A 13 -4.02 -12.30 5.97
N ARG A 14 -4.40 -13.31 6.76
CA ARG A 14 -3.59 -13.81 7.87
C ARG A 14 -2.31 -14.49 7.37
N ASN A 15 -2.41 -15.33 6.33
CA ASN A 15 -1.26 -15.97 5.72
C ASN A 15 -0.26 -14.94 5.15
N SER A 16 -0.76 -13.88 4.48
CA SER A 16 0.09 -12.78 4.00
C SER A 16 0.78 -12.03 5.15
N LEU A 17 0.10 -11.85 6.28
CA LEU A 17 0.70 -11.24 7.49
C LEU A 17 1.85 -12.10 8.03
N GLU A 18 1.67 -13.41 8.10
CA GLU A 18 2.71 -14.35 8.53
C GLU A 18 3.88 -14.41 7.55
N GLU A 19 3.62 -14.34 6.25
CA GLU A 19 4.66 -14.26 5.22
C GLU A 19 5.53 -13.00 5.37
N MET A 20 4.92 -11.82 5.54
CA MET A 20 5.66 -10.58 5.80
C MET A 20 6.58 -10.72 7.01
N ARG A 21 6.08 -11.30 8.11
CA ARG A 21 6.89 -11.55 9.32
C ARG A 21 8.02 -12.55 9.07
N ARG A 22 7.78 -13.62 8.31
CA ARG A 22 8.83 -14.60 7.91
C ARG A 22 9.92 -13.96 7.06
N MET A 23 9.59 -12.94 6.28
CA MET A 23 10.56 -12.14 5.52
C MET A 23 11.30 -11.10 6.39
N GLY A 24 11.03 -11.04 7.69
CA GLY A 24 11.62 -10.06 8.61
C GLY A 24 11.00 -8.67 8.52
N ILE A 25 9.87 -8.52 7.83
CA ILE A 25 9.13 -7.26 7.73
C ILE A 25 8.11 -7.22 8.87
N GLU A 26 8.26 -6.28 9.80
CA GLU A 26 7.26 -6.02 10.84
C GLU A 26 6.22 -5.01 10.35
N PRO A 27 4.99 -5.43 10.01
CA PRO A 27 3.98 -4.53 9.46
C PRO A 27 3.33 -3.64 10.53
N TYR A 28 3.39 -4.03 11.80
CA TYR A 28 2.77 -3.31 12.92
C TYR A 28 3.62 -3.41 14.19
N PRO A 29 4.14 -2.30 14.73
CA PRO A 29 4.10 -0.95 14.15
C PRO A 29 4.97 -0.86 12.89
N ALA A 30 4.45 -0.23 11.83
CA ALA A 30 5.25 0.05 10.65
C ALA A 30 6.34 1.08 10.98
N ALA A 31 7.53 0.92 10.40
CA ALA A 31 8.57 1.95 10.46
C ALA A 31 8.06 3.27 9.87
N LEU A 32 8.56 4.40 10.39
CA LEU A 32 8.24 5.71 9.85
C LEU A 32 8.66 5.77 8.37
N TYR A 33 7.72 6.15 7.52
CA TYR A 33 7.96 6.42 6.12
C TYR A 33 7.78 7.93 5.88
N GLU A 34 8.88 8.60 5.52
CA GLU A 34 8.85 10.05 5.27
C GLU A 34 8.11 10.35 3.97
N THR A 35 7.05 11.15 4.05
CA THR A 35 6.28 11.63 2.90
C THR A 35 6.56 13.10 2.65
N ASN A 36 6.77 13.49 1.39
CA ASN A 36 7.11 14.86 1.02
C ASN A 36 6.04 15.57 0.17
N ALA A 37 4.93 14.87 -0.14
CA ALA A 37 3.89 15.38 -1.00
C ALA A 37 2.53 14.75 -0.66
N TYR A 38 1.46 15.51 -0.91
CA TYR A 38 0.08 15.04 -0.80
C TYR A 38 -0.57 14.95 -2.19
N THR A 39 -1.47 13.97 -2.37
CA THR A 39 -2.16 13.75 -3.64
C THR A 39 -2.92 14.98 -4.14
N THR A 40 -3.50 15.78 -3.24
CA THR A 40 -4.22 17.01 -3.59
C THR A 40 -3.28 18.07 -4.15
N GLU A 41 -2.12 18.27 -3.52
CA GLU A 41 -1.08 19.20 -3.96
C GLU A 41 -0.51 18.80 -5.32
N ILE A 42 -0.18 17.51 -5.50
CA ILE A 42 0.36 17.01 -6.77
C ILE A 42 -0.65 17.29 -7.89
N LYS A 43 -1.93 16.97 -7.70
CA LYS A 43 -2.95 17.20 -8.74
C LYS A 43 -3.15 18.67 -9.10
N GLN A 44 -2.95 19.59 -8.16
CA GLN A 44 -3.15 21.01 -8.39
C GLN A 44 -1.96 21.67 -9.09
N ASN A 45 -0.75 21.23 -8.77
CA ASN A 45 0.49 21.88 -9.19
C ASN A 45 1.28 21.08 -10.24
N PHE A 46 0.72 19.99 -10.77
CA PHE A 46 1.38 19.20 -11.80
C PHE A 46 1.30 19.90 -13.15
N GLU A 47 2.46 20.15 -13.76
CA GLU A 47 2.60 20.74 -15.09
C GLU A 47 3.38 19.78 -15.99
N ASP A 48 2.82 19.41 -17.15
CA ASP A 48 3.42 18.43 -18.07
C ASP A 48 4.81 18.85 -18.61
N GLU A 49 5.00 20.16 -18.81
CA GLU A 49 6.25 20.75 -19.30
C GLU A 49 7.13 21.32 -18.17
N GLY A 50 6.73 21.11 -16.90
CA GLY A 50 7.44 21.61 -15.73
C GLY A 50 8.65 20.75 -15.32
N GLU A 51 9.37 21.24 -14.31
CA GLU A 51 10.46 20.47 -13.71
C GLU A 51 9.94 19.21 -12.99
N ARG A 52 10.65 18.10 -13.18
CA ARG A 52 10.29 16.84 -12.51
C ARG A 52 10.62 16.91 -11.03
N ARG A 53 9.58 16.92 -10.19
CA ARG A 53 9.70 16.80 -8.74
C ARG A 53 9.71 15.32 -8.30
N ASN A 54 10.68 14.95 -7.48
CA ASN A 54 10.68 13.65 -6.80
C ASN A 54 9.70 13.67 -5.62
N VAL A 55 8.76 12.72 -5.61
CA VAL A 55 7.71 12.63 -4.59
C VAL A 55 7.72 11.29 -3.86
N SER A 56 7.44 11.31 -2.56
CA SER A 56 7.28 10.17 -1.67
C SER A 56 5.93 10.28 -0.98
N ILE A 57 5.06 9.30 -1.18
CA ILE A 57 3.65 9.31 -0.73
C ILE A 57 3.30 8.02 0.03
N ALA A 58 2.34 8.10 0.94
CA ALA A 58 1.77 6.96 1.65
C ALA A 58 0.24 7.02 1.65
N GLY A 59 -0.44 5.86 1.62
CA GLY A 59 -1.90 5.80 1.57
C GLY A 59 -2.46 4.38 1.56
N ARG A 60 -3.78 4.26 1.46
CA ARG A 60 -4.48 2.98 1.38
C ARG A 60 -4.56 2.50 -0.07
N ILE A 61 -4.30 1.22 -0.30
CA ILE A 61 -4.58 0.57 -1.58
C ILE A 61 -6.11 0.46 -1.75
N MET A 62 -6.67 1.22 -2.69
CA MET A 62 -8.10 1.23 -2.98
C MET A 62 -8.48 0.30 -4.14
N SER A 63 -7.64 0.25 -5.17
CA SER A 63 -7.79 -0.61 -6.34
C SER A 63 -6.42 -1.01 -6.87
N ARG A 64 -6.32 -2.19 -7.46
CA ARG A 64 -5.11 -2.70 -8.09
C ARG A 64 -5.49 -3.45 -9.36
N ARG A 65 -5.00 -3.00 -10.51
CA ARG A 65 -5.10 -3.71 -11.79
C ARG A 65 -3.77 -4.41 -12.05
N ILE A 66 -3.77 -5.74 -12.09
CA ILE A 66 -2.55 -6.54 -12.28
C ILE A 66 -2.34 -6.75 -13.78
N MET A 67 -1.29 -6.15 -14.35
CA MET A 67 -0.93 -6.27 -15.77
C MET A 67 0.49 -6.82 -15.92
N GLY A 68 0.71 -8.09 -15.54
CA GLY A 68 1.98 -8.77 -15.78
C GLY A 68 3.19 -8.02 -15.18
N LYS A 69 4.24 -7.82 -15.99
CA LYS A 69 5.53 -7.22 -15.58
C LYS A 69 5.60 -5.69 -15.77
N ALA A 70 4.53 -4.97 -15.44
CA ALA A 70 4.44 -3.50 -15.53
C ALA A 70 4.15 -2.88 -14.16
#